data_AF-A0A4V1J143-F1
#
_entry.id   AF-A0A4V1J143-F1
#
_cell.length_a   1.000
_cell.length_b   1.000
_cell.length_c   1.000
_cell.angle_alpha   90.00
_cell.angle_beta   90.00
_cell.angle_gamma   90.00
#
_symmetry.space_group_name_H-M   'P 1'
#
loop_
_entity.id
_entity.type
_entity.pdbx_description
1 polymer ?
#
loop_
_entity_poly.entity_id
_entity_poly.type
_entity_poly.pdbx_seq_one_letter_code
_entity_poly.pdbx_strand_id
1 'polypeptide(L)' 'MSGRKRVTYSGSGEGNALVRFVKREIWHPEKRAGNATIALSLAVFTGAVVFLRKFGDLLAV' A
#
# COMPACT_ATOMS: atom_id res chain seq x y z
N MET A 1 -21.34 -35.83 29.01
CA MET A 1 -20.71 -35.79 27.67
C MET A 1 -20.19 -34.38 27.44
N SER A 2 -18.87 -34.15 27.64
CA SER A 2 -18.27 -32.81 27.57
C SER A 2 -17.62 -32.59 26.20
N GLY A 3 -18.26 -31.76 25.38
CA GLY A 3 -17.77 -31.35 24.07
C GLY A 3 -16.67 -30.29 24.21
N ARG A 4 -15.41 -30.74 24.23
CA ARG A 4 -14.24 -29.86 24.15
C ARG A 4 -14.19 -29.25 22.74
N LYS A 5 -14.70 -28.03 22.55
CA LYS A 5 -14.50 -27.25 21.31
C LYS A 5 -13.02 -26.96 21.17
N ARG A 6 -12.34 -27.75 20.33
CA ARG A 6 -10.96 -27.52 19.90
C ARG A 6 -10.98 -26.30 18.99
N VAL A 7 -10.63 -25.13 19.50
CA VAL A 7 -10.42 -23.93 18.69
C VAL A 7 -9.13 -24.15 17.91
N THR A 8 -9.29 -24.59 16.66
CA THR A 8 -8.23 -24.72 15.67
C THR A 8 -7.71 -23.32 15.33
N TYR A 9 -6.47 -23.05 15.72
CA TYR A 9 -5.70 -21.93 15.16
C TYR A 9 -5.38 -22.27 13.71
N SER A 10 -6.15 -21.70 12.78
CA SER A 10 -5.82 -21.72 11.36
C SER A 10 -4.69 -20.75 11.10
N GLY A 11 -3.46 -21.20 11.35
CA GLY A 11 -2.27 -20.64 10.72
C GLY A 11 -2.17 -21.23 9.31
N SER A 12 -2.60 -20.48 8.29
CA SER A 12 -2.21 -20.74 6.91
C SER A 12 -2.43 -19.49 6.06
N GLY A 13 -1.38 -18.66 5.98
CA GLY A 13 -1.34 -17.49 5.09
C GLY A 13 -0.53 -16.32 5.65
N GLU A 14 0.69 -16.57 6.12
CA GLU A 14 1.71 -15.54 6.41
C GLU A 14 2.18 -14.84 5.13
N GLY A 15 1.27 -14.13 4.47
CA GLY A 15 1.63 -13.13 3.47
C GLY A 15 1.97 -11.82 4.19
N ASN A 16 3.18 -11.32 3.96
CA ASN A 16 3.75 -10.04 4.42
C ASN A 16 2.76 -9.10 5.13
N ALA A 17 3.02 -8.75 6.39
CA ALA A 17 2.21 -7.80 7.15
C ALA A 17 1.95 -6.50 6.37
N LEU A 18 2.91 -6.07 5.56
CA LEU A 18 2.80 -4.99 4.58
C LEU A 18 1.70 -5.22 3.52
N VAL A 19 1.61 -6.42 2.95
CA VAL A 19 0.58 -6.78 1.95
C VAL A 19 -0.81 -6.81 2.58
N ARG A 20 -0.94 -7.32 3.81
CA ARG A 20 -2.21 -7.29 4.56
C ARG A 20 -2.60 -5.87 4.93
N PHE A 21 -1.65 -5.02 5.33
CA PHE A 21 -1.86 -3.61 5.62
C PHE A 21 -2.26 -2.83 4.37
N VAL A 22 -1.57 -2.99 3.25
CA VAL A 22 -1.95 -2.37 1.97
C VAL A 22 -3.36 -2.81 1.56
N LYS A 23 -3.67 -4.12 1.64
CA LYS A 23 -4.99 -4.62 1.24
C LYS A 23 -6.12 -4.13 2.16
N ARG A 24 -5.89 -4.03 3.48
CA ARG A 24 -6.90 -3.55 4.44
C ARG A 24 -6.98 -2.03 4.49
N GLU A 25 -5.87 -1.33 4.52
CA GLU A 25 -5.84 0.10 4.80
C GLU A 25 -5.90 0.92 3.51
N ILE A 26 -5.22 0.48 2.43
CA ILE A 26 -5.18 1.21 1.14
C ILE A 26 -6.43 0.94 0.28
N TRP A 27 -7.03 -0.25 0.37
CA TRP A 27 -8.20 -0.61 -0.45
C TRP A 27 -9.55 -0.56 0.26
N HIS A 28 -9.61 -0.19 1.55
CA HIS A 28 -10.90 0.00 2.22
C HIS A 28 -11.68 1.19 1.63
N PRO A 29 -12.99 1.04 1.31
CA PRO A 29 -13.80 2.06 0.67
C PRO A 29 -13.88 3.37 1.45
N GLU A 30 -13.85 3.30 2.79
CA GLU A 30 -13.90 4.47 3.67
C GLU A 30 -12.58 5.26 3.73
N LYS A 31 -11.44 4.64 3.39
CA LYS A 31 -10.13 5.30 3.38
C LYS A 31 -9.65 5.70 1.99
N ARG A 32 -10.45 5.41 0.94
CA ARG A 32 -10.13 5.72 -0.46
C ARG A 32 -9.73 7.17 -0.68
N ALA A 33 -10.36 8.13 -0.01
CA ALA A 33 -10.02 9.54 -0.12
C ALA A 33 -8.58 9.82 0.35
N GLY A 34 -8.19 9.30 1.53
CA GLY A 34 -6.82 9.42 2.04
C GLY A 34 -5.80 8.65 1.19
N ASN A 35 -6.19 7.47 0.71
CA ASN A 35 -5.33 6.62 -0.10
C ASN A 35 -5.12 7.18 -1.52
N ALA A 36 -6.13 7.84 -2.09
CA ALA A 36 -6.02 8.57 -3.35
C ALA A 36 -5.01 9.71 -3.24
N THR A 37 -5.01 10.44 -2.11
CA THR A 37 -4.00 11.47 -1.86
C THR A 37 -2.60 10.89 -1.80
N ILE A 38 -2.40 9.76 -1.11
CA ILE A 38 -1.09 9.08 -1.06
C ILE A 38 -0.65 8.62 -2.46
N ALA A 39 -1.55 8.01 -3.23
CA ALA A 39 -1.27 7.58 -4.59
C ALA A 39 -0.92 8.77 -5.51
N LEU A 40 -1.65 9.88 -5.39
CA LEU A 40 -1.39 11.12 -6.11
C LEU A 40 -0.03 11.71 -5.72
N SER A 41 0.31 11.76 -4.43
CA SER A 41 1.61 12.22 -3.96
C SER A 41 2.76 11.37 -4.51
N LEU A 42 2.61 10.04 -4.52
CA LEU A 42 3.59 9.14 -5.12
C LEU A 42 3.72 9.34 -6.64
N ALA A 43 2.60 9.55 -7.33
CA ALA A 43 2.59 9.82 -8.76
C ALA A 43 3.29 11.14 -9.09
N VAL A 44 2.99 12.22 -8.36
CA VAL A 44 3.62 13.53 -8.53
C VAL A 44 5.11 13.46 -8.21
N PHE A 45 5.50 12.80 -7.11
CA PHE A 45 6.90 12.63 -6.75
C PHE A 45 7.68 11.87 -7.82
N THR A 46 7.14 10.74 -8.29
CA THR A 46 7.77 9.93 -9.35
C THR A 46 7.84 10.72 -10.66
N GLY A 47 6.77 11.44 -11.02
CA GLY A 47 6.72 12.31 -12.19
C GLY A 47 7.78 13.40 -12.13
N ALA A 48 7.95 14.06 -10.99
CA ALA A 48 8.98 15.07 -10.77
C ALA A 48 10.38 14.48 -10.93
N VAL A 49 10.66 13.31 -10.34
CA VAL A 49 11.98 12.64 -10.47
C VAL A 49 12.27 12.26 -11.92
N VAL A 50 11.28 11.72 -12.64
CA VAL A 50 11.45 11.37 -14.07
C VAL A 50 11.64 12.62 -14.91
N PHE A 51 10.89 13.69 -14.62
CA PHE A 51 11.04 14.99 -15.27
C PHE A 51 12.45 15.55 -15.06
N LEU A 52 12.93 15.60 -13.81
CA LEU A 52 14.29 16.02 -13.48
C LEU A 52 15.36 15.12 -14.12
N ARG A 53 15.10 13.82 -14.31
CA ARG A 53 16.06 12.94 -15.02
C ARG A 53 16.08 13.13 -16.53
N LYS A 54 14.95 13.49 -17.13
CA LYS A 54 14.81 13.65 -18.60
C LYS A 54 15.08 15.07 -19.07
N PHE A 55 14.77 16.05 -18.23
CA PHE A 55 14.87 17.48 -18.49
C PHE A 55 15.85 18.15 -17.51
N GLY A 56 16.61 17.39 -16.73
CA GLY A 56 17.63 17.92 -15.82
C GLY A 56 18.71 18.71 -16.55
N ASP A 57 19.11 18.26 -17.74
CA ASP A 57 20.04 19.00 -18.60
C ASP A 57 19.46 20.35 -19.08
N LEU A 58 18.13 20.48 -19.16
CA LEU A 58 17.45 21.74 -19.51
C LEU A 58 17.27 22.68 -18.31
N LEU A 59 17.39 22.15 -17.08
CA LEU A 59 17.37 22.92 -15.82
C LEU A 59 18.77 23.26 -15.32
N ALA A 60 19.81 22.59 -15.83
CA ALA A 60 21.21 22.78 -15.45
C ALA A 60 21.94 23.84 -16.30
N VAL A 61 21.20 24.60 -17.12
CA VAL A 61 21.70 25.72 -17.93
C VAL A 61 21.48 27.05 -17.23
#